data_AF-A0A7C5WSY3-F1
#
_entry.id   AF-A0A7C5WSY3-F1
#
_cell.length_a   1.000
_cell.length_b   1.000
_cell.length_c   1.000
_cell.angle_alpha   90.00
_cell.angle_beta   90.00
_cell.angle_gamma   90.00
#
_symmetry.space_group_name_H-M   'P 1'
#
loop_
_entity.id
_entity.type
_entity.pdbx_description
1 polymer ?
#
loop_
_entity_poly.entity_id
_entity_poly.type
_entity_poly.pdbx_seq_one_letter_code
_entity_poly.pdbx_strand_id
1 'polypeptide(L)'
;MLRVIGVEFKRSLLMLRRYPMEMVGQLIVITMIFYGLFLGAQYIAGPTAQFGDRLDALVVGYVLWTLALFAIGDLSWGLMNEAREGTLEQVFLSPFGPGRVYMARNVAGLLLTLGLNLSILGLIMLLTGVRLDFSWAALAPLATVLLGAYGLGFLLGALALYFKRIQAFLNLFQFVLMFLIMTPFEQL
;
A
#
# COMPACT_ATOMS: atom_id res chain seq x y z
N MET A 1 23.08 3.80 6.76
CA MET A 1 21.67 3.76 6.32
C MET A 1 21.46 2.76 5.19
N LEU A 2 22.14 2.88 4.05
CA LEU A 2 21.98 1.97 2.90
C LEU A 2 22.12 0.47 3.25
N ARG A 3 23.08 0.10 4.11
CA ARG A 3 23.23 -1.28 4.58
C ARG A 3 22.01 -1.81 5.34
N VAL A 4 21.40 -0.98 6.19
CA VAL A 4 20.21 -1.36 6.98
C VAL A 4 19.01 -1.54 6.05
N ILE A 5 18.84 -0.62 5.08
CA ILE A 5 17.80 -0.74 4.04
C ILE A 5 17.98 -2.03 3.24
N GLY A 6 19.20 -2.35 2.80
CA GLY A 6 19.45 -3.58 2.06
C GLY A 6 19.14 -4.85 2.87
N VAL A 7 19.42 -4.85 4.17
CA VAL A 7 19.10 -5.98 5.06
C VAL A 7 17.60 -6.11 5.27
N GLU A 8 16.89 -5.01 5.58
CA GLU A 8 15.43 -5.03 5.73
C GLU A 8 14.74 -5.41 4.41
N PHE A 9 15.24 -4.94 3.26
CA PHE A 9 14.74 -5.34 1.96
C PHE A 9 14.92 -6.84 1.69
N LYS A 10 16.10 -7.39 1.99
CA LYS A 10 16.34 -8.83 1.92
C LYS A 10 15.41 -9.60 2.85
N ARG A 11 15.19 -9.11 4.06
CA ARG A 11 14.25 -9.71 5.02
C ARG A 11 12.83 -9.74 4.47
N SER A 12 12.34 -8.61 3.94
CA SER A 12 10.99 -8.55 3.38
C SER A 12 10.84 -9.43 2.13
N LEU A 13 11.86 -9.54 1.28
CA LEU A 13 11.86 -10.45 0.14
C LEU A 13 11.85 -11.92 0.57
N LEU A 14 12.58 -12.27 1.64
CA LEU A 14 12.56 -13.61 2.22
C LEU A 14 11.18 -13.94 2.80
N MET A 15 10.50 -12.98 3.44
CA MET A 15 9.12 -13.15 3.90
C MET A 15 8.20 -13.45 2.71
N LEU A 16 8.26 -12.65 1.65
CA LEU A 16 7.45 -12.85 0.45
C LEU A 16 7.68 -14.25 -0.18
N ARG A 17 8.93 -14.72 -0.21
CA ARG A 17 9.27 -16.07 -0.70
C ARG A 17 8.81 -17.20 0.24
N ARG A 18 8.81 -16.97 1.56
CA ARG A 18 8.39 -17.96 2.56
C ARG A 18 6.88 -18.07 2.70
N TYR A 19 6.16 -16.99 2.42
CA TYR A 19 4.69 -16.92 2.48
C TYR A 19 4.09 -16.63 1.09
N PRO A 20 4.33 -17.50 0.10
CA PRO A 20 3.89 -17.26 -1.28
C PRO A 20 2.36 -17.26 -1.41
N MET A 21 1.65 -17.98 -0.54
CA MET A 21 0.18 -18.01 -0.54
C MET A 21 -0.43 -16.65 -0.21
N GLU A 22 0.22 -15.85 0.65
CA GLU A 22 -0.23 -14.51 0.97
C GLU A 22 -0.16 -13.61 -0.27
N MET A 23 1.01 -13.63 -0.94
CA MET A 23 1.23 -12.86 -2.16
C MET A 23 0.28 -13.29 -3.29
N VAL A 24 0.19 -14.60 -3.56
CA VAL A 24 -0.64 -15.15 -4.63
C VAL A 24 -2.11 -14.92 -4.33
N GLY A 25 -2.55 -15.11 -3.09
CA GLY A 25 -3.90 -14.83 -2.65
C GLY A 25 -4.28 -13.36 -2.87
N GLN A 26 -3.43 -12.43 -2.43
CA GLN A 26 -3.64 -11.00 -2.63
C GLN A 26 -3.73 -10.64 -4.13
N LEU A 27 -2.82 -11.17 -4.93
CA LEU A 27 -2.77 -10.93 -6.36
C LEU A 27 -4.02 -11.49 -7.07
N ILE A 28 -4.43 -12.72 -6.76
CA ILE A 28 -5.62 -13.35 -7.34
C ILE A 28 -6.90 -12.61 -6.95
N VAL A 29 -7.11 -12.36 -5.65
CA VAL A 29 -8.34 -11.71 -5.14
C VAL A 29 -8.52 -10.34 -5.77
N ILE A 30 -7.47 -9.52 -5.77
CA ILE A 30 -7.57 -8.14 -6.27
C ILE A 30 -7.76 -8.14 -7.79
N THR A 31 -7.01 -8.97 -8.51
CA THR A 31 -7.17 -9.09 -9.97
C THR A 31 -8.59 -9.54 -10.32
N MET A 32 -9.17 -10.50 -9.59
CA MET A 32 -10.55 -10.95 -9.81
C MET A 32 -11.57 -9.84 -9.54
N ILE A 33 -11.39 -9.02 -8.49
CA ILE A 33 -12.27 -7.89 -8.21
C ILE A 33 -12.25 -6.89 -9.37
N PHE A 34 -11.07 -6.46 -9.81
CA PHE A 34 -10.95 -5.50 -10.93
C PHE A 34 -11.48 -6.05 -12.24
N TYR A 35 -11.18 -7.32 -12.54
CA TYR A 35 -11.68 -7.98 -13.73
C TYR A 35 -13.22 -8.13 -13.69
N GLY A 36 -13.78 -8.46 -12.53
CA GLY A 36 -15.22 -8.50 -12.31
C GLY A 36 -15.88 -7.12 -12.49
N LEU A 37 -15.28 -6.06 -11.96
CA LEU A 37 -15.74 -4.68 -12.18
C LEU A 37 -15.70 -4.30 -13.66
N PHE A 38 -14.64 -4.68 -14.38
CA PHE A 38 -14.51 -4.46 -15.81
C PHE A 38 -15.62 -5.14 -16.60
N LEU A 39 -15.85 -6.44 -16.38
CA LEU A 39 -16.92 -7.19 -17.03
C LEU A 39 -18.31 -6.66 -16.68
N GLY A 40 -18.55 -6.33 -15.41
CA GLY A 40 -19.81 -5.75 -14.96
C GLY A 40 -20.08 -4.39 -15.62
N ALA A 41 -19.06 -3.55 -15.73
CA ALA A 41 -19.16 -2.27 -16.41
C ALA A 41 -19.46 -2.44 -17.92
N GLN A 42 -18.79 -3.37 -18.60
CA GLN A 42 -19.07 -3.73 -20.00
C GLN A 42 -20.50 -4.23 -20.21
N TYR A 43 -20.99 -5.07 -19.29
CA TYR A 43 -22.35 -5.60 -19.35
C TYR A 43 -23.41 -4.50 -19.24
N ILE A 44 -23.20 -3.51 -18.36
CA ILE A 44 -24.18 -2.44 -18.12
C ILE A 44 -24.13 -1.35 -19.20
N ALA A 45 -22.95 -0.91 -19.64
CA ALA A 45 -22.83 0.21 -20.57
C ALA A 45 -22.84 -0.19 -22.06
N GLY A 46 -22.81 -1.49 -22.37
CA GLY A 46 -22.83 -2.03 -23.73
C GLY A 46 -21.48 -1.94 -24.47
N PRO A 47 -21.37 -2.55 -25.68
CA PRO A 47 -20.10 -2.71 -26.41
C PRO A 47 -19.41 -1.41 -26.85
N THR A 48 -20.11 -0.27 -26.81
CA THR A 48 -19.67 1.02 -27.38
C THR A 48 -19.19 2.03 -26.35
N ALA A 49 -19.20 1.71 -25.06
CA ALA A 49 -18.73 2.65 -24.04
C ALA A 49 -17.19 2.75 -24.04
N GLN A 50 -16.66 3.99 -24.11
CA GLN A 50 -15.24 4.26 -23.89
C GLN A 50 -14.93 4.08 -22.40
N PHE A 51 -14.35 2.93 -22.06
CA PHE A 51 -14.02 2.57 -20.68
C PHE A 51 -12.62 3.01 -20.23
N GLY A 52 -11.73 3.40 -21.14
CA GLY A 52 -10.35 3.79 -20.84
C GLY A 52 -10.29 4.78 -19.67
N ASP A 53 -10.83 5.98 -19.85
CA ASP A 53 -10.75 7.05 -18.85
C ASP A 53 -11.30 6.67 -17.45
N ARG A 54 -12.35 5.83 -17.39
CA ARG A 54 -12.94 5.39 -16.11
C ARG A 54 -12.12 4.32 -15.41
N LEU A 55 -11.54 3.39 -16.18
CA LEU A 55 -10.65 2.36 -15.64
C LEU A 55 -9.35 2.98 -15.15
N ASP A 56 -8.81 3.94 -15.88
CA ASP A 56 -7.61 4.68 -15.52
C ASP A 56 -7.78 5.33 -14.14
N ALA A 57 -8.88 6.06 -13.94
CA ALA A 57 -9.19 6.69 -12.65
C ALA A 57 -9.35 5.66 -11.51
N LEU A 58 -10.05 4.54 -11.75
CA LEU A 58 -10.25 3.49 -10.74
C LEU A 58 -8.93 2.83 -10.32
N VAL A 59 -8.07 2.54 -11.29
CA VAL A 59 -6.77 1.91 -11.05
C VAL A 59 -5.83 2.87 -10.32
N VAL A 60 -5.74 4.12 -10.77
CA VAL A 60 -4.93 5.15 -10.09
C VAL A 60 -5.41 5.35 -8.66
N GLY A 61 -6.72 5.42 -8.46
CA GLY A 61 -7.34 5.52 -7.14
C GLY A 61 -6.98 4.33 -6.24
N TYR A 62 -6.98 3.11 -6.78
CA TYR A 62 -6.57 1.91 -6.03
C TYR A 62 -5.08 1.90 -5.68
N VAL A 63 -4.20 2.25 -6.62
CA VAL A 63 -2.75 2.33 -6.34
C VAL A 63 -2.49 3.38 -5.27
N LEU A 64 -3.12 4.55 -5.38
CA LEU A 64 -3.01 5.61 -4.38
C LEU A 64 -3.52 5.16 -3.02
N TRP A 65 -4.72 4.56 -2.98
CA TRP A 65 -5.35 4.08 -1.76
C TRP A 65 -4.50 3.02 -1.06
N THR A 66 -4.04 2.00 -1.78
CA THR A 66 -3.22 0.92 -1.21
C THR A 66 -1.89 1.43 -0.68
N LEU A 67 -1.21 2.32 -1.39
CA LEU A 67 0.05 2.90 -0.92
C LEU A 67 -0.16 3.80 0.31
N ALA A 68 -1.26 4.55 0.35
CA ALA A 68 -1.58 5.39 1.50
C ALA A 68 -1.96 4.55 2.73
N LEU A 69 -2.73 3.47 2.56
CA LEU A 69 -3.02 2.49 3.62
C LEU A 69 -1.73 1.86 4.15
N PHE A 70 -0.83 1.47 3.26
CA PHE A 70 0.48 0.95 3.63
C PHE A 70 1.28 1.97 4.46
N ALA A 71 1.43 3.20 3.96
CA ALA A 71 2.22 4.25 4.61
C ALA A 71 1.69 4.62 6.02
N ILE A 72 0.37 4.59 6.21
CA ILE A 72 -0.27 4.89 7.50
C ILE A 72 -0.23 3.69 8.46
N GLY A 73 -0.44 2.48 7.93
CA GLY A 73 -0.71 1.30 8.74
C GLY A 73 0.52 0.44 9.05
N ASP A 74 1.42 0.26 8.08
CA ASP A 74 2.45 -0.80 8.12
C ASP A 74 3.35 -0.68 9.34
N LEU A 75 3.82 0.53 9.66
CA LEU A 75 4.64 0.77 10.82
C LEU A 75 3.94 0.38 12.14
N SER A 76 2.70 0.82 12.31
CA SER A 76 1.93 0.57 13.53
C SER A 76 1.62 -0.91 13.70
N TRP A 77 1.29 -1.59 12.59
CA TRP A 77 1.10 -3.04 12.56
C TRP A 77 2.37 -3.81 12.87
N GLY A 78 3.49 -3.43 12.25
CA GLY A 78 4.79 -4.03 12.50
C GLY A 78 5.22 -3.89 13.96
N LEU A 79 5.03 -2.70 14.56
CA LEU A 79 5.32 -2.46 15.97
C LEU A 79 4.46 -3.33 16.90
N MET A 80 3.15 -3.41 16.64
CA MET A 80 2.25 -4.26 17.43
C MET A 80 2.62 -5.73 17.31
N ASN A 81 3.03 -6.20 16.12
CA ASN A 81 3.44 -7.59 15.91
C ASN A 81 4.76 -7.90 16.62
N GLU A 82 5.77 -7.04 16.52
CA GLU A 82 7.03 -7.23 17.26
C GLU A 82 6.84 -7.21 18.77
N ALA A 83 5.92 -6.37 19.26
CA ALA A 83 5.56 -6.34 20.67
C ALA A 83 4.91 -7.65 21.14
N ARG A 84 4.11 -8.30 20.26
CA ARG A 84 3.49 -9.60 20.53
C ARG A 84 4.48 -10.77 20.42
N GLU A 85 5.39 -10.69 19.47
CA GLU A 85 6.44 -11.70 19.22
C GLU A 85 7.60 -11.61 20.23
N GLY A 86 7.67 -10.51 21.01
CA GLY A 86 8.73 -10.28 22.00
C GLY A 86 10.05 -9.79 21.40
N THR A 87 10.06 -9.41 20.11
CA THR A 87 11.27 -8.93 19.40
C THR A 87 11.42 -7.41 19.46
N LEU A 88 10.42 -6.68 19.97
CA LEU A 88 10.45 -5.22 20.05
C LEU A 88 11.68 -4.72 20.83
N GLU A 89 11.96 -5.32 21.99
CA GLU A 89 13.11 -4.96 22.82
C GLU A 89 14.44 -5.17 22.08
N GLN A 90 14.54 -6.23 21.28
CA GLN A 90 15.74 -6.52 20.49
C GLN A 90 15.99 -5.46 19.42
N VAL A 91 14.94 -4.93 18.81
CA VAL A 91 15.06 -3.83 17.83
C VAL A 91 15.50 -2.53 18.52
N PHE A 92 15.01 -2.25 19.72
CA PHE A 92 15.39 -1.08 20.49
C PHE A 92 16.84 -1.16 21.01
N LEU A 93 17.32 -2.35 21.36
CA LEU A 93 18.71 -2.60 21.78
C LEU A 93 19.68 -2.69 20.60
N SER A 94 19.20 -2.67 19.37
CA SER A 94 20.06 -2.74 18.18
C SER A 94 21.00 -1.52 18.09
N PRO A 95 22.25 -1.69 17.62
CA PRO A 95 23.22 -0.59 17.51
C PRO A 95 22.81 0.49 16.49
N PHE A 96 21.78 0.21 15.67
CA PHE A 96 21.27 1.15 14.68
C PHE A 96 20.16 2.05 15.22
N GLY A 97 19.57 1.71 16.37
CA GLY A 97 18.45 2.42 16.99
C GLY A 97 17.12 2.21 16.25
N PRO A 98 15.97 2.33 16.97
CA PRO A 98 14.66 1.96 16.43
C PRO A 98 14.26 2.83 15.23
N GLY A 99 14.43 4.15 15.30
CA GLY A 99 13.99 5.05 14.23
C GLY A 99 14.61 4.74 12.85
N ARG A 100 15.90 4.41 12.81
CA ARG A 100 16.61 4.07 11.57
C ARG A 100 16.18 2.70 11.02
N VAL A 101 15.94 1.72 11.90
CA VAL A 101 15.46 0.39 11.52
C VAL A 101 14.04 0.48 10.95
N TYR A 102 13.12 1.14 11.65
CA TYR A 102 11.74 1.29 11.19
C TYR A 102 11.63 2.12 9.91
N MET A 103 12.44 3.17 9.76
CA MET A 103 12.46 3.94 8.51
C MET A 103 13.00 3.09 7.34
N ALA A 104 14.08 2.34 7.56
CA ALA A 104 14.62 1.43 6.55
C ALA A 104 13.61 0.34 6.14
N ARG A 105 12.86 -0.18 7.12
CA ARG A 105 11.81 -1.18 6.89
C ARG A 105 10.63 -0.62 6.10
N ASN A 106 10.17 0.59 6.44
CA ASN A 106 9.09 1.25 5.68
C ASN A 106 9.49 1.47 4.22
N VAL A 107 10.74 1.90 3.96
CA VAL A 107 11.26 2.03 2.59
C VAL A 107 11.30 0.68 1.88
N ALA A 108 11.80 -0.37 2.56
CA ALA A 108 11.84 -1.71 2.00
C ALA A 108 10.44 -2.27 1.67
N GLY A 109 9.48 -2.09 2.59
CA GLY A 109 8.11 -2.50 2.39
C GLY A 109 7.41 -1.70 1.30
N LEU A 110 7.65 -0.39 1.20
CA LEU A 110 7.12 0.46 0.13
C LEU A 110 7.51 -0.07 -1.25
N LEU A 111 8.79 -0.43 -1.43
CA LEU A 111 9.29 -0.97 -2.69
C LEU A 111 8.60 -2.29 -3.07
N LEU A 112 8.34 -3.16 -2.09
CA LEU A 112 7.62 -4.41 -2.35
C LEU A 112 6.13 -4.18 -2.63
N THR A 113 5.47 -3.29 -1.87
CA THR A 113 4.06 -2.92 -2.10
C THR A 113 3.89 -2.28 -3.47
N LEU A 114 4.81 -1.40 -3.88
CA LEU A 114 4.86 -0.86 -5.25
C LEU A 114 5.02 -1.97 -6.28
N GLY A 115 5.98 -2.88 -6.08
CA GLY A 115 6.19 -4.02 -6.98
C GLY A 115 4.95 -4.92 -7.12
N LEU A 116 4.24 -5.18 -6.02
CA LEU A 116 3.02 -5.97 -6.02
C LEU A 116 1.87 -5.24 -6.74
N ASN A 117 1.68 -3.96 -6.47
CA ASN A 117 0.69 -3.13 -7.16
C ASN A 117 0.96 -3.08 -8.68
N LEU A 118 2.22 -2.92 -9.08
CA LEU A 118 2.61 -2.96 -10.49
C LEU A 118 2.36 -4.34 -11.13
N SER A 119 2.53 -5.42 -10.37
CA SER A 119 2.25 -6.77 -10.83
C SER A 119 0.74 -6.99 -11.06
N ILE A 120 -0.09 -6.55 -10.11
CA ILE A 120 -1.56 -6.57 -10.23
C ILE A 120 -2.00 -5.74 -11.43
N LEU A 121 -1.46 -4.54 -11.56
CA LEU A 121 -1.71 -3.64 -12.68
C LEU A 121 -1.41 -4.30 -14.02
N GLY A 122 -0.22 -4.89 -14.15
CA GLY A 122 0.20 -5.60 -15.34
C GLY A 122 -0.75 -6.75 -15.70
N LEU A 123 -1.22 -7.51 -14.71
CA LEU A 123 -2.20 -8.58 -14.93
C LEU A 123 -3.55 -8.05 -15.40
N ILE A 124 -4.06 -6.97 -14.81
CA ILE A 124 -5.32 -6.35 -15.24
C ILE A 124 -5.22 -5.85 -16.68
N MET A 125 -4.13 -5.18 -17.04
CA MET A 125 -3.88 -4.74 -18.43
C MET A 125 -3.84 -5.93 -19.40
N LEU A 126 -3.20 -7.03 -19.01
CA LEU A 126 -3.07 -8.23 -19.83
C LEU A 126 -4.43 -8.92 -20.04
N LEU A 127 -5.27 -8.97 -19.01
CA LEU A 127 -6.61 -9.58 -19.08
C LEU A 127 -7.64 -8.70 -19.79
N THR A 128 -7.57 -7.38 -19.64
CA THR A 128 -8.57 -6.43 -20.19
C THR A 128 -8.18 -5.86 -21.54
N GLY A 129 -6.89 -5.93 -21.92
CA GLY A 129 -6.35 -5.33 -23.15
C GLY A 129 -6.25 -3.79 -23.10
N VAL A 130 -6.63 -3.17 -21.98
CA VAL A 130 -6.58 -1.72 -21.79
C VAL A 130 -5.14 -1.29 -21.55
N ARG A 131 -4.74 -0.20 -22.20
CA ARG A 131 -3.47 0.48 -21.95
C ARG A 131 -3.76 1.71 -21.11
N LEU A 132 -3.05 1.84 -19.99
CA LEU A 132 -3.11 3.05 -19.19
C LEU A 132 -2.07 4.03 -19.71
N ASP A 133 -2.49 5.26 -19.95
CA ASP A 133 -1.56 6.35 -20.22
C ASP A 133 -1.10 6.96 -18.89
N PHE A 134 0.09 6.57 -18.44
CA PHE A 134 0.66 7.09 -17.21
C PHE A 134 1.40 8.40 -17.47
N SER A 135 0.88 9.50 -16.93
CA SER A 135 1.58 10.78 -16.91
C SER A 135 2.60 10.82 -15.78
N TRP A 136 3.87 11.08 -16.12
CA TRP A 136 4.94 11.29 -15.14
C TRP A 136 4.64 12.45 -14.17
N ALA A 137 3.79 13.41 -14.56
CA ALA A 137 3.37 14.50 -13.70
C ALA A 137 2.58 14.03 -12.46
N ALA A 138 1.93 12.86 -12.52
CA ALA A 138 1.18 12.29 -11.40
C ALA A 138 2.09 11.80 -10.25
N LEU A 139 3.40 11.65 -10.47
CA LEU A 139 4.32 11.25 -9.41
C LEU A 139 4.53 12.33 -8.33
N ALA A 140 4.47 13.61 -8.69
CA ALA A 140 4.63 14.70 -7.74
C ALA A 140 3.50 14.75 -6.67
N PRO A 141 2.20 14.75 -7.04
CA PRO A 141 1.13 14.70 -6.07
C PRO A 141 1.14 13.38 -5.29
N LEU A 142 1.44 12.24 -5.95
CA LEU A 142 1.60 10.95 -5.28
C LEU A 142 2.67 11.01 -4.19
N ALA A 143 3.85 11.54 -4.48
CA ALA A 143 4.94 11.68 -3.51
C ALA A 143 4.51 12.56 -2.32
N THR A 144 3.74 13.62 -2.57
CA THR A 144 3.25 14.53 -1.53
C THR A 144 2.28 13.83 -0.59
N VAL A 145 1.33 13.07 -1.15
CA VAL A 145 0.40 12.24 -0.37
C VAL A 145 1.15 11.20 0.46
N LEU A 146 2.13 10.52 -0.14
CA LEU A 146 2.93 9.52 0.58
C LEU A 146 3.73 10.13 1.73
N LEU A 147 4.35 11.30 1.54
CA LEU A 147 5.07 11.99 2.61
C LEU A 147 4.13 12.34 3.77
N GLY A 148 2.93 12.87 3.48
CA GLY A 148 1.92 13.14 4.50
C GLY A 148 1.43 11.88 5.21
N ALA A 149 1.15 10.82 4.43
CA ALA A 149 0.70 9.52 4.94
C ALA A 149 1.75 8.87 5.85
N TYR A 150 3.04 8.93 5.50
CA TYR A 150 4.12 8.46 6.36
C TYR A 150 4.26 9.30 7.62
N GLY A 151 4.14 10.62 7.54
CA GLY A 151 4.13 11.49 8.73
C GLY A 151 3.06 11.07 9.73
N LEU A 152 1.84 10.82 9.26
CA LEU A 152 0.75 10.27 10.08
C LEU A 152 1.04 8.84 10.55
N GLY A 153 1.60 7.99 9.69
CA GLY A 153 1.99 6.63 10.04
C GLY A 153 3.01 6.55 11.18
N PHE A 154 3.99 7.47 11.21
CA PHE A 154 4.93 7.58 12.33
C PHE A 154 4.28 8.06 13.62
N LEU A 155 3.34 9.01 13.53
CA LEU A 155 2.57 9.46 14.70
C LEU A 155 1.73 8.31 15.27
N LEU A 156 1.02 7.56 14.41
CA LEU A 156 0.25 6.39 14.81
C LEU A 156 1.16 5.27 15.33
N GLY A 157 2.34 5.09 14.76
CA GLY A 157 3.35 4.14 15.25
C GLY A 157 3.82 4.49 16.66
N ALA A 158 4.03 5.77 16.96
CA ALA A 158 4.33 6.22 18.31
C ALA A 158 3.17 5.96 19.28
N LEU A 159 1.91 6.16 18.85
CA LEU A 159 0.73 5.81 19.65
C LEU A 159 0.62 4.29 19.87
N ALA A 160 0.99 3.47 18.87
CA ALA A 160 1.02 2.01 19.00
C ALA A 160 1.99 1.55 20.09
N LEU A 161 3.13 2.21 20.25
CA LEU A 161 4.07 1.92 21.33
C LEU A 161 3.49 2.19 22.72
N TYR A 162 2.72 3.29 22.86
CA TYR A 162 2.13 3.67 24.15
C TYR A 162 0.91 2.80 24.50
N PHE A 163 -0.05 2.69 23.59
CA PHE A 163 -1.33 2.02 23.84
C PHE A 163 -1.31 0.51 23.57
N LYS A 164 -0.24 -0.03 22.95
CA LYS A 164 0.01 -1.45 22.63
C LYS A 164 -1.00 -2.12 21.69
N ARG A 165 -2.23 -1.61 21.60
CA ARG A 165 -3.31 -2.15 20.76
C ARG A 165 -4.18 -1.01 20.23
N ILE A 166 -3.82 -0.50 19.05
CA ILE A 166 -4.54 0.59 18.37
C ILE A 166 -5.21 0.16 17.07
N GLN A 167 -5.33 -1.14 16.83
CA GLN A 167 -5.81 -1.68 15.54
C GLN A 167 -7.18 -1.12 15.13
N ALA A 168 -8.15 -1.04 16.05
CA ALA A 168 -9.45 -0.45 15.77
C ALA A 168 -9.36 1.03 15.38
N PHE A 169 -8.45 1.77 16.03
CA PHE A 169 -8.20 3.18 15.75
C PHE A 169 -7.51 3.38 14.40
N LEU A 170 -6.54 2.52 14.04
CA LEU A 170 -5.92 2.50 12.71
C LEU A 170 -6.96 2.28 11.62
N ASN A 171 -7.84 1.29 11.79
CA ASN A 171 -8.89 1.00 10.83
C ASN A 171 -9.81 2.21 10.62
N LEU A 172 -10.17 2.93 11.69
CA LEU A 172 -10.98 4.14 11.60
C LEU A 172 -10.28 5.24 10.77
N PHE A 173 -8.98 5.47 11.01
CA PHE A 173 -8.19 6.41 10.20
C PHE A 173 -8.12 6.02 8.73
N GLN A 174 -7.93 4.72 8.44
CA GLN A 174 -7.91 4.19 7.08
C GLN A 174 -9.25 4.38 6.36
N PHE A 175 -10.37 4.22 7.07
CA PHE A 175 -11.70 4.52 6.51
C PHE A 175 -11.88 6.01 6.21
N VAL A 176 -11.51 6.90 7.13
CA VAL A 176 -11.59 8.36 6.90
C VAL A 176 -10.75 8.76 5.68
N LEU A 177 -9.54 8.19 5.56
CA LEU A 177 -8.67 8.44 4.41
C LEU A 177 -9.26 7.93 3.10
N MET A 178 -9.91 6.76 3.11
CA MET A 178 -10.60 6.23 1.92
C MET A 178 -11.65 7.23 1.40
N PHE A 179 -12.49 7.78 2.30
CA PHE A 179 -13.47 8.80 1.92
C PHE A 179 -12.81 10.06 1.36
N LEU A 180 -11.70 10.50 1.96
CA LEU A 180 -10.96 11.65 1.47
C LEU A 180 -10.42 11.40 0.05
N ILE A 181 -9.79 10.25 -0.20
CA ILE A 181 -9.23 9.92 -1.52
C ILE A 181 -10.31 9.73 -2.58
N MET A 182 -11.46 9.16 -2.23
CA MET A 182 -12.55 8.90 -3.17
C MET A 182 -13.42 10.12 -3.46
N THR A 183 -13.24 11.23 -2.74
CA THR A 183 -13.99 12.47 -2.99
C THR A 183 -13.46 13.14 -4.27
N PRO A 184 -14.31 13.39 -5.29
CA PRO A 184 -13.87 14.00 -6.54
C PRO A 184 -13.66 15.51 -6.36
N PHE A 185 -12.50 15.92 -5.83
CA PHE A 185 -12.16 17.33 -5.64
C PHE A 185 -12.01 18.11 -6.95
N GLU A 186 -11.91 17.43 -8.09
CA GLU A 186 -11.83 18.02 -9.42
C GLU A 186 -13.14 18.69 -9.86
N GLN A 187 -14.25 18.40 -9.17
CA GLN A 187 -15.60 18.93 -9.48
C GLN A 187 -16.03 20.09 -8.56
N LEU A 188 -15.17 20.51 -7.62
CA LEU A 188 -15.37 21.64 -6.70
C LEU A 188 -14.67 22.90 -7.22
#